data_AF-A0A3B0C350-F1
#
_entry.id   AF-A0A3B0C350-F1
#
_cell.length_a   1.000
_cell.length_b   1.000
_cell.length_c   1.000
_cell.angle_alpha   90.00
_cell.angle_beta   90.00
_cell.angle_gamma   90.00
#
_symmetry.space_group_name_H-M   'P 1'
#
loop_
_entity.id
_entity.type
_entity.pdbx_description
1 polymer ?
#
loop_
_entity_poly.entity_id
_entity_poly.type
_entity_poly.pdbx_seq_one_letter_code
_entity_poly.pdbx_strand_id
1 'polypeptide(L)' 'MDVNHENERFFELAIQTVLHNNKHRLALSSENGERDLFLQNMSREILEKAQTFKRITDTAIREMESNPDAWQWEGTR' A
#
# COMPACT_ATOMS: atom_id res chain seq x y z
N MET A 1 -20.07 -8.11 -3.79
CA MET A 1 -18.99 -7.18 -4.16
C MET A 1 -17.77 -8.04 -4.39
N ASP A 2 -17.36 -8.19 -5.65
CA ASP A 2 -16.21 -9.01 -6.03
C ASP A 2 -14.95 -8.19 -5.74
N VAL A 3 -14.37 -8.38 -4.56
CA VAL A 3 -13.10 -7.73 -4.20
C VAL A 3 -12.02 -8.54 -4.90
N ASN A 4 -11.61 -8.06 -6.07
CA ASN A 4 -10.58 -8.67 -6.91
C ASN A 4 -9.35 -9.01 -6.05
N HIS A 5 -9.01 -10.29 -5.88
CA HIS A 5 -7.96 -10.78 -4.96
C HIS A 5 -6.59 -10.09 -5.16
N GLU A 6 -6.30 -9.61 -6.36
CA GLU A 6 -5.08 -8.84 -6.64
C GLU A 6 -5.00 -7.51 -5.87
N ASN A 7 -6.15 -6.87 -5.62
CA ASN A 7 -6.20 -5.63 -4.86
C ASN A 7 -6.00 -5.87 -3.35
N GLU A 8 -6.34 -7.05 -2.83
CA GLU A 8 -6.27 -7.35 -1.39
C GLU A 8 -4.83 -7.24 -0.87
N ARG A 9 -3.84 -7.69 -1.64
CA ARG A 9 -2.43 -7.60 -1.24
C ARG A 9 -1.92 -6.15 -1.14
N PHE A 10 -2.37 -5.28 -2.05
CA PHE A 10 -1.99 -3.85 -2.00
C PHE A 10 -2.68 -3.12 -0.86
N PHE A 11 -3.95 -3.46 -0.59
CA PHE A 11 -4.65 -2.94 0.57
C PHE A 11 -4.00 -3.42 1.86
N GLU A 12 -3.62 -4.70 1.96
CA GLU A 12 -2.93 -5.23 3.13
C GLU A 12 -1.61 -4.47 3.41
N LEU A 13 -0.77 -4.29 2.40
CA LEU A 13 0.50 -3.59 2.55
C LEU A 13 0.32 -2.11 2.95
N ALA A 14 -0.68 -1.44 2.36
CA ALA A 14 -1.03 -0.07 2.70
C ALA A 14 -1.55 0.06 4.13
N ILE A 15 -2.44 -0.85 4.55
CA ILE A 15 -2.96 -0.92 5.92
C ILE A 15 -1.81 -1.11 6.91
N GLN A 16 -0.94 -2.10 6.68
CA GLN A 16 0.20 -2.38 7.55
C GLN A 16 1.15 -1.17 7.66
N THR A 17 1.41 -0.49 6.55
CA THR A 17 2.28 0.70 6.53
C THR A 17 1.70 1.85 7.37
N VAL A 18 0.41 2.15 7.19
CA VAL A 18 -0.24 3.24 7.93
C VAL A 18 -0.36 2.90 9.41
N LEU A 19 -0.71 1.65 9.76
CA LEU A 19 -0.74 1.19 11.14
C LEU A 19 0.63 1.29 11.81
N HIS A 20 1.69 0.88 11.11
CA HIS A 20 3.06 0.96 11.62
C HIS A 20 3.44 2.41 11.93
N ASN A 21 3.22 3.32 10.97
CA ASN A 21 3.57 4.74 11.11
C ASN A 21 2.78 5.44 12.22
N ASN A 22 1.53 5.01 12.44
CA ASN A 22 0.62 5.63 13.39
C ASN A 22 0.48 4.87 14.73
N LYS A 23 1.29 3.83 14.95
CA LYS A 23 1.21 2.93 16.13
C LYS A 23 1.18 3.69 17.46
N HIS A 24 2.01 4.71 17.62
CA HIS A 24 2.07 5.50 18.86
C HIS A 24 0.82 6.36 19.08
N ARG A 25 0.23 6.90 18.01
CA ARG A 25 -0.97 7.74 18.06
C ARG A 25 -2.24 6.91 18.29
N LEU A 26 -2.27 5.69 17.73
CA LEU A 26 -3.31 4.68 18.00
C LEU A 26 -3.34 4.29 19.48
N ALA A 27 -2.16 4.14 20.12
CA ALA A 27 -2.07 3.80 21.53
C ALA A 27 -2.53 4.91 22.48
N LEU A 28 -2.51 6.18 22.03
CA LEU A 28 -2.80 7.36 22.83
C LEU A 28 -4.19 7.97 22.56
N SER A 29 -4.90 7.53 21.51
CA SER A 29 -6.23 8.03 21.16
C SER A 29 -7.32 7.49 22.11
N SER A 30 -7.45 8.11 23.29
CA SER A 30 -8.51 7.81 24.27
C SER A 30 -9.70 8.77 24.20
N GLU A 31 -9.61 9.91 23.50
CA GLU A 31 -10.71 10.87 23.39
C GLU A 31 -11.57 10.60 22.14
N ASN A 32 -12.85 10.32 22.35
CA ASN A 32 -13.75 9.79 21.32
C ASN A 32 -13.91 10.72 20.09
N GLY A 33 -13.81 12.05 20.24
CA GLY A 33 -13.96 12.99 19.13
C GLY A 33 -12.74 13.09 18.21
N GLU A 34 -11.53 13.09 18.79
CA GLU A 34 -10.28 13.13 18.01
C GLU A 34 -9.99 11.77 17.35
N ARG A 35 -10.47 10.69 17.96
CA ARG A 35 -10.32 9.33 17.45
C ARG A 35 -10.99 9.13 16.10
N ASP A 36 -12.22 9.62 15.91
CA ASP A 36 -12.95 9.43 14.65
C ASP A 36 -12.30 10.18 13.49
N LEU A 37 -11.88 11.43 13.72
CA LEU A 37 -11.15 12.22 12.72
C LEU A 37 -9.80 11.57 12.39
N PHE A 38 -9.10 11.05 13.39
CA PHE A 38 -7.84 10.33 13.19
C PHE A 38 -8.04 9.05 12.36
N LEU A 39 -9.07 8.26 12.65
CA LEU A 39 -9.40 7.05 11.88
C LEU A 39 -9.80 7.39 10.44
N GLN A 40 -10.54 8.48 10.21
CA GLN A 40 -10.87 8.97 8.86
C GLN A 40 -9.61 9.42 8.09
N ASN A 41 -8.66 10.07 8.75
CA ASN A 41 -7.41 10.47 8.13
C ASN A 41 -6.56 9.25 7.78
N MET A 42 -6.50 8.26 8.67
CA MET A 42 -5.83 6.99 8.42
C MET A 42 -6.44 6.22 7.25
N SER A 43 -7.78 6.15 7.15
CA SER A 43 -8.44 5.44 6.05
C SER A 43 -8.16 6.08 4.70
N ARG A 44 -8.09 7.42 4.65
CA ARG A 44 -7.65 8.17 3.46
C ARG A 44 -6.21 7.86 3.10
N GLU A 45 -5.30 7.87 4.08
CA GLU A 45 -3.88 7.58 3.86
C GLU A 45 -3.68 6.15 3.32
N ILE A 46 -4.44 5.18 3.84
CA ILE A 46 -4.42 3.79 3.36
C ILE A 46 -4.84 3.73 1.88
N LEU A 47 -5.92 4.43 1.51
CA LEU A 47 -6.41 4.44 0.13
C LEU A 47 -5.38 5.04 -0.83
N GLU A 48 -4.78 6.17 -0.47
CA GLU A 48 -3.75 6.84 -1.29
C GLU A 48 -2.51 5.96 -1.48
N LYS A 49 -2.05 5.29 -0.41
CA LYS A 49 -0.91 4.36 -0.49
C LYS A 49 -1.24 3.12 -1.32
N ALA A 50 -2.43 2.54 -1.17
CA ALA A 50 -2.86 1.39 -1.95
C ALA A 50 -2.90 1.71 -3.45
N GLN A 51 -3.44 2.88 -3.82
CA GLN A 51 -3.45 3.35 -5.22
C GLN A 51 -2.03 3.58 -5.76
N THR A 52 -1.12 4.07 -4.92
CA THR A 52 0.29 4.26 -5.28
C THR A 52 0.99 2.93 -5.52
N PHE A 53 0.82 1.95 -4.61
CA PHE A 53 1.39 0.62 -4.79
C PHE A 53 0.87 -0.06 -6.04
N LYS A 54 -0.45 -0.02 -6.27
CA LYS A 54 -1.05 -0.55 -7.49
C LYS A 54 -0.39 0.07 -8.73
N ARG A 55 -0.22 1.39 -8.78
CA ARG A 55 0.41 2.07 -9.91
C ARG A 55 1.85 1.64 -10.13
N ILE A 56 2.65 1.55 -9.06
CA ILE A 56 4.05 1.10 -9.13
C ILE A 56 4.10 -0.34 -9.65
N THR A 57 3.24 -1.22 -9.15
CA THR A 57 3.21 -2.63 -9.57
C THR A 57 2.71 -2.77 -11.02
N ASP A 58 1.67 -2.04 -11.41
CA ASP A 58 1.19 -2.01 -12.80
C ASP A 58 2.30 -1.54 -13.76
N THR A 59 3.08 -0.53 -13.37
CA THR A 59 4.24 -0.06 -14.15
C THR A 59 5.33 -1.13 -14.22
N ALA A 60 5.70 -1.74 -13.09
CA ALA A 60 6.73 -2.77 -13.05
C ALA A 60 6.35 -4.00 -13.90
N ILE A 61 5.09 -4.44 -13.84
CA ILE A 61 4.57 -5.54 -14.66
C ILE A 61 4.68 -5.18 -16.15
N ARG A 62 4.25 -3.99 -16.56
CA ARG A 62 4.36 -3.54 -17.96
C ARG A 62 5.80 -3.49 -18.43
N GLU A 63 6.72 -3.00 -17.59
CA GLU A 63 8.14 -2.96 -17.93
C GLU A 63 8.70 -4.39 -18.10
N MET A 64 8.35 -5.32 -17.21
CA MET A 64 8.73 -6.74 -17.31
C MET A 64 8.17 -7.40 -18.59
N GLU A 65 6.92 -7.13 -18.95
CA GLU A 65 6.30 -7.67 -20.17
C GLU A 65 6.89 -7.05 -21.44
N SER A 66 7.29 -5.78 -21.40
CA SER A 66 7.86 -5.06 -22.54
C SER A 66 9.32 -5.41 -22.83
N ASN A 67 10.04 -5.98 -21.86
CA ASN A 67 11.46 -6.30 -22.00
C ASN A 67 11.84 -7.59 -21.23
N PRO A 68 11.42 -8.78 -21.73
CA PRO A 68 11.64 -10.05 -21.05
C PRO A 68 13.12 -10.44 -20.89
N ASP A 69 14.02 -9.87 -21.70
CA ASP A 69 15.46 -10.13 -21.68
C ASP A 69 16.27 -9.19 -20.75
N ALA A 70 15.65 -8.14 -20.19
CA ALA A 70 16.35 -7.16 -19.34
C ALA A 70 16.86 -7.77 -18.02
N TRP A 71 16.27 -8.88 -17.56
CA TRP A 71 16.61 -9.54 -16.30
C TRP A 71 17.66 -10.65 -16.43
N GLN A 72 18.11 -10.98 -17.65
CA GLN A 72 19.19 -11.97 -17.84
C GLN A 72 20.60 -11.38 -17.65
N TRP A 73 20.77 -10.06 -17.57
CA TRP A 73 22.09 -9.41 -17.60
C TRP A 73 22.69 -9.02 -16.23
N GLU A 74 22.01 -9.25 -15.12
CA GLU A 74 22.57 -9.02 -13.76
C GLU A 74 23.19 -10.28 -13.12
N GLY A 75 23.51 -11.29 -13.93
CA GLY A 75 24.12 -12.56 -13.50
C GLY A 75 25.59 -12.78 -13.92
N THR A 76 26.28 -11.77 -14.45
CA THR A 76 27.72 -11.90 -14.78
C THR A 76 28.49 -10.60 -14.53
N ARG A 77 28.99 -10.44 -13.30
CA ARG A 77 30.35 -9.94 -13.04
C ARG A 77 30.76 -10.18 -11.59
#